data_AF-A0A830CKE5-F1
#
_entry.id   AF-A0A830CKE5-F1
#
_cell.length_a   1.000
_cell.length_b   1.000
_cell.length_c   1.000
_cell.angle_alpha   90.00
_cell.angle_beta   90.00
_cell.angle_gamma   90.00
#
_symmetry.space_group_name_H-M   'P 1'
#
loop_
_entity.id
_entity.type
_entity.pdbx_description
1 polymer ?
#
loop_
_entity_poly.entity_id
_entity_poly.type
_entity_poly.pdbx_seq_one_letter_code
_entity_poly.pdbx_strand_id
1 'polypeptide(L)'
;KLRLPSSAAHEHLSAVLSTHHRRTHFQENLFFDGPNAELVSNLVALRLRFYDLDSRCVLSLKFKPRISGCTSRIEEQEEDLDPAIGRHCTAEPRRLLEIEPSDIMRRVRDEFDLGVNKGLVCLGIKY
;
A
#
# COMPACT_ATOMS: atom_id res chain seq x y z
N LYS A 1 -15.88 -6.58 -2.76
CA LYS A 1 -15.76 -5.18 -2.30
C LYS A 1 -17.07 -4.48 -2.63
N LEU A 2 -17.76 -3.91 -1.64
CA LEU A 2 -19.02 -3.19 -1.84
C LEU A 2 -18.82 -1.72 -1.47
N ARG A 3 -19.41 -0.82 -2.26
CA ARG A 3 -19.43 0.62 -1.95
C ARG A 3 -20.71 0.93 -1.18
N LEU A 4 -20.58 1.57 -0.02
CA LEU A 4 -21.74 2.11 0.69
C LEU A 4 -22.15 3.45 0.05
N PRO A 5 -23.44 3.71 -0.15
CA PRO A 5 -23.91 4.87 -0.91
C PRO A 5 -23.79 6.20 -0.16
N SER A 6 -23.69 6.19 1.18
CA SER A 6 -23.64 7.39 2.00
C SER A 6 -22.99 7.14 3.37
N SER A 7 -22.64 8.22 4.08
CA SER A 7 -22.22 8.17 5.48
C SER A 7 -23.30 7.59 6.39
N ALA A 8 -24.58 7.95 6.16
CA ALA A 8 -25.71 7.40 6.90
C ALA A 8 -25.81 5.86 6.74
N ALA A 9 -25.57 5.34 5.53
CA ALA A 9 -25.53 3.89 5.32
C ALA A 9 -24.34 3.22 6.05
N HIS A 10 -23.19 3.90 6.12
CA HIS A 10 -22.05 3.45 6.91
C HIS A 10 -22.33 3.43 8.41
N GLU A 11 -22.94 4.48 8.96
CA GLU A 11 -23.34 4.56 10.37
C GLU A 11 -24.35 3.47 10.72
N HIS A 12 -25.38 3.30 9.89
CA HIS A 12 -26.39 2.27 10.10
C HIS A 12 -25.78 0.86 10.09
N LEU A 13 -24.94 0.54 9.11
CA LEU A 13 -24.26 -0.75 9.04
C LEU A 13 -23.35 -0.97 10.26
N SER A 14 -22.62 0.07 10.68
CA SER A 14 -21.76 0.01 11.86
C SER A 14 -22.57 -0.27 13.13
N ALA A 15 -23.75 0.34 13.28
CA ALA A 15 -24.65 0.08 14.40
C ALA A 15 -25.16 -1.37 14.41
N VAL A 16 -25.60 -1.89 13.25
CA VAL A 16 -26.07 -3.28 13.10
C VAL A 16 -24.96 -4.29 13.44
N LEU A 17 -23.71 -4.00 13.06
CA LEU A 17 -22.58 -4.90 13.30
C LEU A 17 -21.89 -4.70 14.65
N SER A 18 -22.36 -3.77 15.49
CA SER A 18 -21.71 -3.41 16.77
C SER A 18 -21.48 -4.61 17.70
N THR A 19 -22.42 -5.55 17.77
CA THR A 19 -22.31 -6.77 18.58
C THR A 19 -21.27 -7.77 18.06
N HIS A 20 -20.80 -7.59 16.83
CA HIS A 20 -19.77 -8.41 16.17
C HIS A 20 -18.44 -7.67 16.03
N HIS A 21 -18.30 -6.48 16.64
CA HIS A 21 -17.08 -5.69 16.59
C HIS A 21 -15.93 -6.44 17.26
N ARG A 22 -14.77 -6.41 16.61
CA ARG A 22 -13.53 -7.00 17.15
C ARG A 22 -12.53 -5.92 17.51
N ARG A 23 -12.15 -5.10 16.52
CA ARG A 23 -11.14 -4.03 16.62
C ARG A 23 -11.40 -2.97 15.54
N THR A 24 -10.93 -1.76 15.81
CA THR A 24 -10.80 -0.68 14.83
C THR A 24 -9.31 -0.35 14.75
N HIS A 25 -8.75 -0.32 13.54
CA HIS A 25 -7.37 0.09 13.30
C HIS A 25 -7.37 1.36 12.45
N PHE A 26 -6.58 2.34 12.85
CA PHE A 26 -6.29 3.50 12.01
C PHE A 26 -5.21 3.12 11.00
N GLN A 27 -5.44 3.44 9.72
CA GLN A 27 -4.50 3.11 8.64
C GLN A 27 -4.13 4.36 7.83
N GLU A 28 -2.84 4.60 7.67
CA GLU A 28 -2.30 5.57 6.74
C GLU A 28 -1.66 4.82 5.57
N ASN A 29 -2.10 5.09 4.34
CA ASN A 29 -1.61 4.40 3.14
C ASN A 29 -0.87 5.41 2.24
N LEU A 30 0.43 5.21 2.09
CA LEU A 30 1.31 6.00 1.22
C LEU A 30 1.70 5.18 0.00
N PHE A 31 1.61 5.80 -1.18
CA PHE A 31 1.86 5.13 -2.46
C PHE A 31 3.12 5.67 -3.12
N PHE A 32 3.84 4.79 -3.80
CA PHE A 32 5.10 5.09 -4.45
C PHE A 32 5.08 4.60 -5.90
N ASP A 33 5.75 5.34 -6.77
CA ASP A 33 5.95 4.98 -8.18
C ASP A 33 7.31 5.51 -8.64
N GLY A 34 7.75 5.10 -9.83
CA GLY A 34 8.85 5.75 -10.51
C GLY A 34 8.43 7.12 -11.08
N PRO A 35 9.40 7.99 -11.39
CA PRO A 35 9.14 9.34 -11.87
C PRO A 35 8.39 9.39 -13.21
N ASN A 36 8.38 8.30 -13.98
CA ASN A 36 7.68 8.18 -15.25
C ASN A 36 6.50 7.20 -15.19
N ALA A 37 5.94 6.97 -14.00
CA ALA A 37 4.77 6.13 -13.79
C ALA A 37 5.00 4.65 -14.19
N GLU A 38 6.22 4.15 -13.96
CA GLU A 38 6.68 2.81 -14.36
C GLU A 38 5.85 1.68 -13.73
N LEU A 39 5.49 1.79 -12.44
CA LEU A 39 4.70 0.76 -11.76
C LEU A 39 3.24 0.81 -12.21
N VAL A 40 2.61 1.98 -12.21
CA VAL A 40 1.20 2.09 -12.62
C VAL A 40 1.00 1.71 -14.10
N SER A 41 1.97 2.00 -14.97
CA SER A 41 1.95 1.55 -16.38
C SER A 41 1.93 0.03 -16.53
N ASN A 42 2.44 -0.68 -15.53
CA ASN A 42 2.41 -2.15 -15.44
C ASN A 42 1.28 -2.67 -14.53
N LEU A 43 0.32 -1.82 -14.16
CA LEU A 43 -0.79 -2.15 -13.24
C LEU A 43 -0.30 -2.64 -11.86
N VAL A 44 0.82 -2.08 -11.41
CA VAL A 44 1.44 -2.37 -10.13
C VAL A 44 1.29 -1.19 -9.19
N ALA A 45 1.03 -1.47 -7.91
CA ALA A 45 0.99 -0.45 -6.86
C ALA A 45 1.92 -0.86 -5.72
N LEU A 46 2.92 -0.02 -5.46
CA LEU A 46 3.79 -0.10 -4.30
C LEU A 46 3.23 0.81 -3.19
N ARG A 47 3.11 0.27 -1.99
CA ARG A 47 2.49 0.98 -0.87
C ARG A 47 3.15 0.66 0.46
N LEU A 48 3.42 1.70 1.25
CA LEU A 48 3.62 1.60 2.70
C LEU A 48 2.29 1.84 3.42
N ARG A 49 1.97 0.96 4.37
CA ARG A 49 0.81 1.11 5.25
C ARG A 49 1.27 1.19 6.69
N PHE A 50 0.93 2.28 7.36
CA PHE A 50 1.12 2.44 8.80
C PHE A 50 -0.18 2.15 9.55
N TYR A 51 -0.07 1.48 10.68
CA TYR A 51 -1.18 1.19 11.58
C TYR A 51 -1.03 1.96 12.89
N ASP A 52 -2.13 2.51 13.38
CA ASP A 52 -2.26 3.07 14.73
C ASP A 52 -1.08 3.97 15.12
N LEU A 53 -0.82 5.02 14.32
CA LEU A 53 0.26 6.00 14.51
C LEU A 53 1.64 5.35 14.67
N ASP A 54 2.02 4.50 13.72
CA ASP A 54 3.33 3.83 13.59
C ASP A 54 3.55 2.63 14.51
N SER A 55 2.50 2.05 15.07
CA SER A 55 2.60 0.76 15.78
C SER A 55 3.08 -0.39 14.89
N ARG A 56 2.83 -0.32 13.58
CA ARG A 56 3.25 -1.29 12.56
C ARG A 56 3.35 -0.61 11.21
N CYS A 57 4.33 -1.00 10.41
CA CYS A 57 4.44 -0.60 9.00
C CYS A 57 4.51 -1.86 8.12
N VAL A 58 3.80 -1.83 7.00
CA VAL A 58 3.77 -2.93 6.03
C VAL A 58 4.08 -2.38 4.65
N LEU A 59 5.13 -2.90 4.03
CA LEU A 59 5.43 -2.71 2.62
C LEU A 59 4.60 -3.70 1.81
N SER A 60 3.97 -3.23 0.73
CA SER A 60 3.10 -4.07 -0.09
C SER A 60 3.27 -3.78 -1.57
N LEU A 61 3.37 -4.84 -2.37
CA LEU A 61 3.37 -4.80 -3.83
C LEU A 61 2.13 -5.51 -4.34
N LYS A 62 1.23 -4.75 -4.96
CA LYS A 62 0.02 -5.28 -5.59
C LYS A 62 0.22 -5.33 -7.09
N PHE A 63 -0.04 -6.48 -7.71
CA PHE A 63 0.16 -6.69 -9.14
C PHE A 63 -0.90 -7.64 -9.74
N LYS A 64 -0.99 -7.70 -11.08
CA LYS A 64 -1.94 -8.52 -11.85
C LYS A 64 -3.41 -8.41 -11.39
N PRO A 65 -4.03 -7.22 -11.45
CA PRO A 65 -5.45 -7.09 -11.12
C PRO A 65 -6.31 -7.88 -12.13
N ARG A 66 -7.14 -8.81 -11.64
CA ARG A 66 -8.19 -9.50 -12.40
C ARG A 66 -9.55 -9.19 -11.78
N ILE A 67 -10.49 -8.65 -12.55
CA ILE A 67 -11.87 -8.43 -12.10
C ILE A 67 -12.80 -9.33 -12.93
N SER A 68 -13.55 -10.20 -12.25
CA SER A 68 -14.63 -10.99 -12.86
C SER A 68 -15.82 -11.06 -11.90
N GLY A 69 -17.04 -10.81 -12.39
CA GLY A 69 -18.29 -10.97 -11.64
C GLY A 69 -18.28 -10.36 -10.22
N CYS A 70 -18.07 -9.05 -10.09
CA CYS A 70 -17.96 -8.31 -8.82
C CYS A 70 -16.84 -8.76 -7.86
N THR A 71 -16.02 -9.72 -8.27
CA THR A 71 -14.88 -10.23 -7.50
C THR A 71 -13.59 -9.64 -8.06
N SER A 72 -12.90 -8.85 -7.24
CA SER A 72 -11.56 -8.36 -7.54
C SER A 72 -10.54 -9.33 -6.95
N ARG A 73 -9.71 -9.92 -7.80
CA ARG A 73 -8.53 -10.70 -7.41
C ARG A 73 -7.29 -9.89 -7.77
N ILE A 74 -6.43 -9.67 -6.80
CA ILE A 74 -5.14 -9.00 -6.99
C ILE A 74 -4.11 -9.83 -6.25
N GLU A 75 -2.97 -10.09 -6.87
CA GLU A 75 -1.84 -10.69 -6.17
C GLU A 75 -1.23 -9.58 -5.31
N GLU A 76 -1.12 -9.81 -4.00
CA GLU A 76 -0.54 -8.87 -3.04
C GLU A 76 0.55 -9.61 -2.27
N GLN A 77 1.78 -9.12 -2.39
CA GLN A 77 2.90 -9.52 -1.55
C GLN A 77 3.06 -8.46 -0.46
N GLU A 78 3.14 -8.86 0.80
CA GLU A 78 3.33 -7.97 1.95
C GLU A 78 4.60 -8.39 2.71
N GLU A 79 5.34 -7.40 3.19
CA GLU A 79 6.50 -7.54 4.06
C GLU A 79 6.36 -6.57 5.24
N ASP A 80 6.60 -7.05 6.46
CA ASP A 80 6.67 -6.15 7.62
C ASP A 80 7.94 -5.29 7.51
N LEU A 81 7.78 -3.99 7.77
CA LEU A 81 8.87 -3.04 7.79
C LEU A 81 8.90 -2.35 9.15
N ASP A 82 10.10 -2.05 9.63
CA ASP A 82 10.25 -1.21 10.82
C ASP A 82 9.58 0.16 10.55
N PRO A 83 8.67 0.64 11.42
CA PRO A 83 7.95 1.89 11.19
C PRO A 83 8.86 3.11 11.07
N ALA A 84 9.97 3.18 11.79
CA ALA A 84 10.92 4.29 11.67
C ALA A 84 11.61 4.26 10.30
N ILE A 85 11.99 3.08 9.80
CA ILE A 85 12.49 2.93 8.42
C ILE A 85 11.43 3.38 7.43
N GLY A 86 10.17 2.94 7.59
CA GLY A 86 9.07 3.37 6.73
C GLY A 86 8.89 4.88 6.69
N ARG A 87 8.99 5.57 7.84
CA ARG A 87 8.89 7.04 7.93
C ARG A 87 10.07 7.73 7.27
N HIS A 88 11.29 7.23 7.46
CA HIS A 88 12.46 7.72 6.73
C HIS A 88 12.33 7.55 5.22
N CYS A 89 11.83 6.41 4.76
CA CYS A 89 11.50 6.16 3.36
C CYS A 89 10.37 7.06 2.85
N THR A 90 9.42 7.45 3.69
CA THR A 90 8.38 8.41 3.30
C THR A 90 8.94 9.80 3.06
N ALA A 91 9.86 10.25 3.93
CA ALA A 91 10.57 11.52 3.76
C ALA A 91 11.55 11.50 2.58
N GLU A 92 12.15 10.34 2.29
CA GLU A 92 13.15 10.17 1.25
C GLU A 92 12.88 8.86 0.46
N PRO A 93 11.95 8.89 -0.53
CA PRO A 93 11.44 7.71 -1.22
C PRO A 93 12.50 6.80 -1.86
N ARG A 94 13.62 7.38 -2.32
CA ARG A 94 14.74 6.61 -2.88
C ARG A 94 15.31 5.56 -1.92
N ARG A 95 15.22 5.79 -0.60
CA ARG A 95 15.72 4.86 0.42
C ARG A 95 14.97 3.53 0.45
N LEU A 96 13.74 3.46 -0.08
CA LEU A 96 13.06 2.18 -0.27
C LEU A 96 13.90 1.22 -1.12
N LEU A 97 14.58 1.73 -2.15
CA LEU A 97 15.40 0.92 -3.06
C LEU A 97 16.66 0.37 -2.40
N GLU A 98 17.02 0.87 -1.22
CA GLU A 98 18.19 0.46 -0.43
C GLU A 98 17.84 -0.57 0.65
N ILE A 99 16.54 -0.86 0.85
CA ILE A 99 16.12 -1.85 1.85
C ILE A 99 16.56 -3.24 1.41
N GLU A 100 17.42 -3.85 2.22
CA GLU A 100 17.90 -5.22 2.11
C GLU A 100 17.90 -5.89 3.48
N PRO A 101 17.46 -7.16 3.60
CA PRO A 101 16.83 -7.95 2.56
C PRO A 101 15.35 -7.57 2.38
N SER A 102 14.90 -7.31 1.15
CA SER A 102 13.47 -7.18 0.80
C SER A 102 13.20 -7.77 -0.57
N ASP A 103 12.32 -8.77 -0.65
CA ASP A 103 11.95 -9.41 -1.91
C ASP A 103 11.09 -8.47 -2.75
N ILE A 104 10.19 -7.72 -2.13
CA ILE A 104 9.41 -6.68 -2.81
C ILE A 104 10.34 -5.67 -3.48
N MET A 105 11.31 -5.13 -2.75
CA MET A 105 12.18 -4.10 -3.32
C MET A 105 13.15 -4.66 -4.36
N ARG A 106 13.59 -5.91 -4.21
CA ARG A 106 14.32 -6.63 -5.25
C ARG A 106 13.51 -6.72 -6.54
N ARG A 107 12.23 -7.13 -6.45
CA ARG A 107 11.34 -7.18 -7.61
C ARG A 107 11.08 -5.80 -8.22
N VAL A 108 10.91 -4.75 -7.41
CA VAL A 108 10.77 -3.37 -7.90
C VAL A 108 11.98 -2.95 -8.74
N ARG A 109 13.19 -3.26 -8.28
CA ARG A 109 14.44 -2.98 -9.00
C ARG A 109 14.55 -3.80 -10.28
N ASP A 110 14.34 -5.11 -10.19
CA ASP A 110 14.65 -6.06 -11.26
C ASP A 110 13.55 -6.15 -12.35
N GLU A 111 12.27 -6.13 -11.96
CA GLU A 111 11.14 -6.32 -12.89
C GLU A 111 10.70 -5.01 -13.58
N PHE A 112 10.92 -3.86 -12.94
CA PHE A 112 10.44 -2.55 -13.42
C PHE A 112 11.57 -1.57 -13.75
N ASP A 113 12.82 -2.04 -13.70
CA ASP A 113 14.02 -1.26 -14.02
C ASP A 113 14.10 0.05 -13.21
N LEU A 114 13.69 -0.02 -11.93
CA LEU A 114 13.74 1.09 -10.97
C LEU A 114 14.92 0.91 -10.02
N GLY A 115 16.13 1.22 -10.51
CA GLY A 115 17.34 1.25 -9.69
C GLY A 115 17.53 2.57 -8.92
N VAL A 116 18.53 2.61 -8.05
CA VAL A 116 18.89 3.78 -7.20
C VAL A 116 19.03 5.08 -8.02
N ASN A 117 19.47 4.98 -9.28
CA ASN A 117 19.68 6.12 -10.17
C ASN A 117 18.39 6.71 -10.76
N LYS A 118 17.31 5.93 -10.85
CA LYS A 118 15.99 6.43 -11.31
C LYS A 118 15.11 6.86 -10.13
N GLY A 119 15.26 6.17 -9.01
CA GLY A 119 14.59 6.51 -7.75
C GLY A 119 13.10 6.19 -7.76
N LEU A 120 12.46 6.58 -6.65
CA LEU A 120 11.02 6.53 -6.47
C LEU A 120 10.53 7.92 -6.08
N VAL A 121 9.25 8.18 -6.32
CA VAL A 121 8.54 9.35 -5.84
C VAL A 121 7.36 8.92 -4.97
N CYS A 122 7.09 9.69 -3.91
CA CYS A 122 5.90 9.50 -3.09
C CYS A 122 4.72 10.21 -3.76
N LEU A 123 3.66 9.46 -4.06
CA LEU A 123 2.42 9.99 -4.64
C LEU A 123 1.47 10.57 -3.57
N GLY A 124 1.87 10.53 -2.29
CA GLY A 124 1.11 11.01 -1.16
C GLY A 124 0.10 10.00 -0.59
N ILE A 125 -0.74 10.52 0.32
CA ILE A 125 -1.77 9.76 1.01
C ILE A 125 -3.02 9.70 0.14
N LYS A 126 -3.55 8.50 -0.08
CA LYS A 126 -4.90 8.34 -0.64
C LYS A 126 -5.87 7.95 0.47
N TYR A 127 -6.87 8.80 0.69
CA TYR A 127 -8.02 8.57 1.58
C TYR A 127 -9.13 7.80 0.86
#